data_AF-A0A846IHA3-F1
#
_entry.id   AF-A0A846IHA3-F1
#
_cell.length_a   1.000
_cell.length_b   1.000
_cell.length_c   1.000
_cell.angle_alpha   90.00
_cell.angle_beta   90.00
_cell.angle_gamma   90.00
#
_symmetry.space_group_name_H-M   'P 1'
#
loop_
_entity.id
_entity.type
_entity.pdbx_description
1 polymer ?
#
loop_
_entity_poly.entity_id
_entity_poly.type
_entity_poly.pdbx_seq_one_letter_code
_entity_poly.pdbx_strand_id
1 'polypeptide(L)'
;MRYIGPFFRMNSLSQKEISSQLFYLSKESVKTIVLNSKCGLLIPIRVSKKSSSTNDISILNDFSPLICIYKKSSPMFIHNKTSHGFDESTFKKEINPSTNALMTLCLLELSDYYSNYDKDNRNIISFEKSFKYIAKQQLKFYSKNLRNNEGVFVDKKNTSDGNSKGFNLIDKNDKFKFCDQAFMMASYYLYS
;
A
#
# COMPACT_ATOMS: atom_id res chain seq x y z
N MET A 1 -0.94 13.16 -22.19
CA MET A 1 -0.70 11.82 -22.77
C MET A 1 -1.21 11.83 -24.20
N ARG A 2 -0.39 11.47 -25.19
CA ARG A 2 -0.90 11.23 -26.55
C ARG A 2 -1.73 9.95 -26.49
N TYR A 3 -2.98 10.06 -26.91
CA TYR A 3 -3.96 9.00 -26.97
C TYR A 3 -3.36 7.75 -27.64
N ILE A 4 -3.61 6.57 -27.06
CA ILE A 4 -3.33 5.28 -27.71
C ILE A 4 -4.28 5.18 -28.90
N GLY A 5 -3.85 5.72 -30.03
CA GLY A 5 -4.43 5.42 -31.33
C GLY A 5 -4.04 4.01 -31.78
N PRO A 6 -4.56 3.55 -32.93
CA PRO A 6 -4.44 2.17 -33.45
C PRO A 6 -3.03 1.75 -33.90
N PHE A 7 -1.97 2.39 -33.38
CA PHE A 7 -0.58 2.17 -33.75
C PHE A 7 0.25 1.55 -32.62
N PHE A 8 -0.35 0.68 -31.80
CA PHE A 8 0.41 -0.24 -30.95
C PHE A 8 1.04 -1.34 -31.83
N ARG A 9 1.95 -0.97 -32.74
CA ARG A 9 2.78 -1.93 -33.46
C ARG A 9 3.92 -2.31 -32.52
N MET A 10 3.92 -3.55 -32.05
CA MET A 10 4.92 -4.10 -31.10
C MET A 10 6.37 -3.89 -31.58
N ASN A 11 6.58 -3.68 -32.89
CA ASN A 11 7.88 -3.49 -33.53
C ASN A 11 8.40 -2.04 -33.53
N SER A 12 7.68 -1.05 -32.99
CA SER A 12 8.10 0.36 -32.99
C SER A 12 8.40 0.96 -31.61
N LEU A 13 8.31 0.16 -30.54
CA LEU A 13 8.56 0.65 -29.19
C LEU A 13 10.03 0.45 -28.80
N SER A 14 10.68 1.52 -28.36
CA SER A 14 12.01 1.45 -27.77
C SER A 14 11.96 0.84 -26.36
N GLN A 15 13.08 0.26 -25.92
CA GLN A 15 13.22 -0.26 -24.54
C GLN A 15 12.89 0.80 -23.48
N LYS A 16 13.23 2.07 -23.75
CA LYS A 16 12.94 3.19 -22.85
C LYS A 16 11.44 3.44 -22.74
N GLU A 17 10.71 3.40 -23.85
CA GLU A 17 9.25 3.57 -23.85
C GLU A 17 8.56 2.43 -23.11
N ILE A 18 8.98 1.18 -23.36
CA ILE A 18 8.45 0.01 -22.65
C ILE A 18 8.68 0.14 -21.15
N SER A 19 9.91 0.46 -20.73
CA SER A 19 10.25 0.66 -19.32
C SER A 19 9.42 1.79 -18.69
N SER A 20 9.24 2.90 -19.40
CA SER A 20 8.45 4.04 -18.89
C SER A 20 6.97 3.68 -18.73
N GLN A 21 6.42 2.91 -19.68
CA GLN A 21 5.03 2.45 -19.62
C GLN A 21 4.80 1.45 -18.49
N LEU A 22 5.71 0.47 -18.34
CA LEU A 22 5.65 -0.50 -17.25
C LEU A 22 5.73 0.20 -15.89
N PHE A 23 6.67 1.14 -15.72
CA PHE A 23 6.77 1.92 -14.50
C PHE A 23 5.49 2.73 -14.22
N TYR A 24 4.93 3.39 -15.23
CA TYR A 24 3.68 4.13 -15.08
C TYR A 24 2.53 3.22 -14.58
N LEU A 25 2.36 2.06 -15.22
CA LEU A 25 1.33 1.08 -14.85
C LEU A 25 1.56 0.52 -13.44
N SER A 26 2.81 0.17 -13.09
CA SER A 26 3.17 -0.32 -11.77
C SER A 26 2.89 0.71 -10.68
N LYS A 27 3.27 1.97 -10.90
CA LYS A 27 3.00 3.07 -9.97
C LYS A 27 1.51 3.28 -9.74
N GLU A 28 0.71 3.37 -10.80
CA GLU A 28 -0.75 3.56 -10.66
C GLU A 28 -1.42 2.33 -10.02
N SER A 29 -0.89 1.14 -10.27
CA SER A 29 -1.36 -0.10 -9.62
C SER A 29 -1.09 -0.08 -8.11
N VAL A 30 0.13 0.27 -7.68
CA VAL A 30 0.48 0.40 -6.25
C VAL A 30 -0.38 1.46 -5.59
N LYS A 31 -0.55 2.62 -6.23
CA LYS A 31 -1.43 3.69 -5.74
C LYS A 31 -2.87 3.19 -5.55
N THR A 32 -3.41 2.47 -6.53
CA THR A 32 -4.77 1.91 -6.46
C THR A 32 -4.89 0.88 -5.34
N ILE A 33 -3.90 -0.02 -5.21
CA ILE A 33 -3.88 -1.03 -4.15
C ILE A 33 -3.86 -0.34 -2.78
N VAL A 34 -2.92 0.57 -2.55
CA VAL A 34 -2.71 1.16 -1.23
C VAL A 34 -3.83 2.11 -0.83
N LEU A 35 -4.32 2.96 -1.75
CA LEU A 35 -5.27 4.03 -1.41
C LEU A 35 -6.74 3.64 -1.55
N ASN A 36 -7.08 2.76 -2.50
CA ASN A 36 -8.48 2.55 -2.91
C ASN A 36 -8.97 1.11 -2.73
N SER A 37 -8.07 0.13 -2.61
CA SER A 37 -8.51 -1.26 -2.76
C SER A 37 -9.36 -1.78 -1.60
N LYS A 38 -9.14 -1.27 -0.38
CA LYS A 38 -9.70 -1.84 0.86
C LYS A 38 -9.37 -3.33 1.05
N CYS A 39 -8.37 -3.86 0.32
CA CYS A 39 -7.95 -5.26 0.33
C CYS A 39 -7.08 -5.60 1.55
N GLY A 40 -7.55 -5.26 2.75
CA GLY A 40 -6.75 -5.36 3.95
C GLY A 40 -7.27 -4.51 5.10
N LEU A 41 -6.39 -4.25 6.07
CA LEU A 41 -6.65 -3.38 7.20
C LEU A 41 -6.37 -1.94 6.82
N LEU A 42 -7.31 -1.05 7.15
CA LEU A 42 -7.26 0.37 6.82
C LEU A 42 -6.62 1.20 7.93
N ILE A 43 -6.01 2.34 7.56
CA ILE A 43 -5.60 3.35 8.53
C ILE A 43 -6.86 3.95 9.13
N PRO A 44 -7.03 3.93 10.47
CA PRO A 44 -8.08 4.70 11.08
C PRO A 44 -7.69 6.18 10.95
N ILE A 45 -8.19 6.84 9.91
CA ILE A 45 -8.08 8.29 9.76
C ILE A 45 -9.01 8.89 10.81
N ARG A 46 -8.58 8.92 12.07
CA ARG A 46 -9.21 9.75 13.07
C ARG A 46 -8.86 11.17 12.69
N VAL A 47 -9.87 11.97 12.38
CA VAL A 47 -9.77 13.42 12.21
C VAL A 47 -9.36 14.03 13.55
N SER A 48 -8.08 13.90 13.91
CA SER A 48 -7.49 14.63 15.03
C SER A 48 -7.34 16.07 14.55
N LYS A 49 -8.22 16.96 15.00
CA LYS A 49 -8.14 18.42 14.79
C LYS A 49 -6.87 19.07 15.38
N LYS A 50 -5.92 18.30 15.92
CA LYS A 50 -4.65 18.78 16.45
C LYS A 50 -3.50 18.00 15.81
N SER A 51 -2.57 18.76 15.23
CA SER A 51 -1.27 18.37 14.67
C SER A 51 -1.24 17.57 13.35
N SER A 52 -1.25 18.27 12.21
CA SER A 52 -0.16 18.28 11.20
C SER A 52 -0.57 19.17 10.01
N SER A 53 0.41 19.62 9.23
CA SER A 53 0.29 20.57 8.10
C SER A 53 -1.00 20.41 7.29
N THR A 54 -1.72 21.51 7.14
CA THR A 54 -3.13 21.64 6.71
C THR A 54 -3.48 21.16 5.30
N ASN A 55 -2.51 20.73 4.49
CA ASN A 55 -2.74 20.28 3.11
C ASN A 55 -2.44 18.79 2.85
N ASP A 56 -1.66 18.12 3.70
CA ASP A 56 -1.18 16.75 3.40
C ASP A 56 -2.15 15.67 3.92
N ILE A 57 -2.86 15.97 5.02
CA ILE A 57 -3.94 15.12 5.56
C ILE A 57 -5.19 15.21 4.68
N SER A 58 -5.43 16.35 4.03
CA SER A 58 -6.64 16.54 3.21
C SER A 58 -6.65 15.60 2.00
N ILE A 59 -5.50 15.37 1.35
CA ILE A 59 -5.39 14.40 0.24
C ILE A 59 -5.80 13.00 0.70
N LEU A 60 -5.41 12.59 1.91
CA LEU A 60 -5.71 11.25 2.44
C LEU A 60 -7.16 11.08 2.87
N ASN A 61 -7.89 12.16 3.14
CA ASN A 61 -9.31 12.09 3.53
C ASN A 61 -10.21 11.56 2.41
N ASP A 62 -9.79 11.72 1.15
CA ASP A 62 -10.51 11.20 -0.01
C ASP A 62 -10.22 9.70 -0.27
N PHE A 63 -9.27 9.12 0.48
CA PHE A 63 -8.79 7.76 0.29
C PHE A 63 -9.08 6.86 1.50
N SER A 64 -8.96 5.56 1.25
CA SER A 64 -8.99 4.50 2.27
C SER A 64 -7.62 3.80 2.33
N PRO A 65 -6.58 4.47 2.85
CA PRO A 65 -5.21 3.97 2.81
C PRO A 65 -5.04 2.70 3.65
N LEU A 66 -4.31 1.72 3.11
CA LEU A 66 -4.02 0.45 3.75
C LEU A 66 -2.86 0.54 4.76
N ILE A 67 -3.09 -0.01 5.95
CA ILE A 67 -2.05 -0.38 6.92
C ILE A 67 -1.43 -1.74 6.56
N CYS A 68 -2.24 -2.69 6.12
CA CYS A 68 -1.80 -4.07 5.95
C CYS A 68 -2.62 -4.73 4.85
N ILE A 69 -1.98 -5.43 3.92
CA ILE A 69 -2.64 -6.16 2.84
C ILE A 69 -2.90 -7.61 3.22
N TYR A 70 -4.01 -8.15 2.74
CA TYR A 70 -4.31 -9.59 2.81
C TYR A 70 -3.65 -10.37 1.68
N LYS A 71 -3.41 -11.67 1.90
CA LYS A 71 -2.60 -12.53 1.04
C LYS A 71 -3.16 -12.72 -0.37
N LYS A 72 -4.47 -12.92 -0.49
CA LYS A 72 -5.12 -13.22 -1.78
C LYS A 72 -6.55 -12.73 -1.77
N SER A 73 -6.96 -12.23 -2.91
CA SER A 73 -8.35 -11.95 -3.25
C SER A 73 -8.56 -12.25 -4.74
N SER A 74 -9.80 -12.48 -5.14
CA SER A 74 -10.22 -12.44 -6.54
C SER A 74 -11.41 -11.50 -6.67
N PRO A 75 -11.25 -10.23 -6.29
CA PRO A 75 -12.38 -9.37 -6.10
C PRO A 75 -12.77 -8.71 -7.42
N MET A 76 -14.07 -8.64 -7.66
CA MET A 76 -14.59 -7.78 -8.72
C MET A 76 -14.57 -6.34 -8.24
N PHE A 77 -14.17 -5.43 -9.12
CA PHE A 77 -14.25 -4.00 -8.83
C PHE A 77 -15.72 -3.58 -8.97
N ILE A 78 -16.31 -3.14 -7.86
CA ILE A 78 -17.70 -2.66 -7.83
C ILE A 78 -17.67 -1.14 -7.99
N HIS A 79 -18.46 -0.66 -8.95
CA HIS A 79 -18.63 0.77 -9.21
C HIS A 79 -20.11 1.16 -9.05
N ASN A 80 -20.55 1.32 -7.80
CA ASN A 80 -21.90 1.76 -7.47
C ASN A 80 -21.85 3.10 -6.73
N LYS A 81 -22.97 3.85 -6.69
CA LYS A 81 -23.07 5.16 -6.00
C LYS A 81 -22.63 5.12 -4.53
N THR A 82 -22.71 3.95 -3.89
CA THR A 82 -22.39 3.73 -2.47
C THR A 82 -21.08 2.97 -2.24
N SER A 83 -20.51 2.33 -3.26
CA SER A 83 -19.28 1.56 -3.16
C SER A 83 -18.39 1.75 -4.38
N HIS A 84 -17.24 2.40 -4.16
CA HIS A 84 -16.11 2.42 -5.06
C HIS A 84 -15.00 1.58 -4.41
N GLY A 85 -14.85 0.34 -4.87
CA GLY A 85 -13.85 -0.57 -4.29
C GLY A 85 -14.04 -2.03 -4.69
N PHE A 86 -13.18 -2.88 -4.14
CA PHE A 86 -13.21 -4.31 -4.38
C PHE A 86 -14.20 -5.02 -3.45
N ASP A 87 -14.87 -6.05 -3.95
CA ASP A 87 -15.72 -6.92 -3.12
C ASP A 87 -14.89 -7.68 -2.07
N GLU A 88 -15.21 -7.47 -0.79
CA GLU A 88 -14.50 -8.07 0.34
C GLU A 88 -14.82 -9.57 0.53
N SER A 89 -15.89 -10.09 -0.08
CA SER A 89 -16.37 -11.46 0.13
C SER A 89 -15.33 -12.54 -0.20
N THR A 90 -14.42 -12.24 -1.14
CA THR A 90 -13.39 -13.16 -1.65
C THR A 90 -12.05 -13.05 -0.91
N PHE A 91 -11.95 -12.18 0.10
CA PHE A 91 -10.67 -11.89 0.74
C PHE A 91 -10.21 -13.02 1.66
N LYS A 92 -9.05 -13.59 1.35
CA LYS A 92 -8.35 -14.48 2.26
C LYS A 92 -7.57 -13.64 3.27
N LYS A 93 -8.17 -13.42 4.45
CA LYS A 93 -7.68 -12.59 5.58
C LYS A 93 -6.39 -13.09 6.27
N GLU A 94 -5.48 -13.67 5.51
CA GLU A 94 -4.15 -14.06 5.94
C GLU A 94 -3.18 -12.92 5.64
N ILE A 95 -2.21 -12.71 6.52
CA ILE A 95 -1.23 -11.63 6.44
C ILE A 95 0.14 -12.28 6.42
N ASN A 96 0.88 -12.03 5.33
CA ASN A 96 2.27 -12.46 5.20
C ASN A 96 3.18 -11.25 5.47
N PRO A 97 4.20 -11.37 6.34
CA PRO A 97 5.14 -10.28 6.60
C PRO A 97 5.87 -9.78 5.34
N SER A 98 6.50 -10.67 4.57
CA SER A 98 7.25 -10.30 3.35
C SER A 98 6.40 -9.51 2.34
N THR A 99 5.16 -9.92 2.07
CA THR A 99 4.27 -9.20 1.15
C THR A 99 3.95 -7.78 1.64
N ASN A 100 3.76 -7.62 2.95
CA ASN A 100 3.50 -6.31 3.56
C ASN A 100 4.75 -5.43 3.58
N ALA A 101 5.91 -6.01 3.85
CA ALA A 101 7.19 -5.31 3.74
C ALA A 101 7.46 -4.84 2.30
N LEU A 102 7.17 -5.67 1.28
CA LEU A 102 7.27 -5.28 -0.13
C LEU A 102 6.34 -4.10 -0.47
N MET A 103 5.10 -4.11 0.03
CA MET A 103 4.20 -2.96 -0.14
C MET A 103 4.80 -1.67 0.44
N THR A 104 5.39 -1.74 1.63
CA THR A 104 6.07 -0.58 2.24
C THR A 104 7.30 -0.14 1.46
N LEU A 105 8.11 -1.08 0.95
CA LEU A 105 9.26 -0.76 0.10
C LEU A 105 8.83 -0.04 -1.18
N CYS A 106 7.76 -0.51 -1.85
CA CYS A 106 7.21 0.19 -3.01
C CYS A 106 6.75 1.62 -2.65
N LEU A 107 6.17 1.84 -1.47
CA LEU A 107 5.76 3.17 -1.04
C LEU A 107 6.94 4.10 -0.75
N LEU A 108 8.03 3.56 -0.21
CA LEU A 108 9.27 4.31 0.00
C LEU A 108 9.90 4.72 -1.34
N GLU A 109 9.97 3.80 -2.30
CA GLU A 109 10.46 4.09 -3.66
C GLU A 109 9.59 5.13 -4.36
N LEU A 110 8.25 5.01 -4.25
CA LEU A 110 7.35 6.01 -4.81
C LEU A 110 7.46 7.35 -4.09
N SER A 111 7.66 7.36 -2.78
CA SER A 111 7.89 8.60 -2.03
C SER A 111 9.13 9.33 -2.56
N ASP A 112 10.25 8.63 -2.72
CA ASP A 112 11.47 9.19 -3.30
C ASP A 112 11.26 9.67 -4.75
N TYR A 113 10.56 8.89 -5.57
CA TYR A 113 10.18 9.30 -6.93
C TYR A 113 9.40 10.63 -6.94
N TYR A 114 8.40 10.76 -6.07
CA TYR A 114 7.57 11.96 -5.96
C TYR A 114 8.31 13.15 -5.32
N SER A 115 9.40 12.94 -4.57
CA SER A 115 10.22 14.04 -4.04
C SER A 115 10.84 14.92 -5.12
N ASN A 116 11.00 14.38 -6.33
CA ASN A 116 11.52 15.12 -7.48
C ASN A 116 10.47 16.05 -8.10
N TYR A 117 9.19 15.94 -7.74
CA TYR A 117 8.12 16.79 -8.29
C TYR A 117 8.10 18.17 -7.65
N ASP A 118 8.49 18.25 -6.38
CA ASP A 118 8.53 19.51 -5.62
C ASP A 118 9.73 20.39 -6.03
N LYS A 119 10.76 19.83 -6.68
CA LYS A 119 11.98 20.55 -7.08
C LYS A 119 11.77 21.58 -8.20
N ASP A 120 10.74 21.42 -9.02
CA ASP A 120 10.53 22.19 -10.25
C ASP A 120 9.27 23.08 -10.23
N ASN A 121 8.60 23.27 -9.09
CA ASN A 121 7.33 24.04 -8.99
C ASN A 121 6.27 23.61 -10.02
N ARG A 122 6.21 22.31 -10.34
CA ARG A 122 5.16 21.78 -11.21
C ARG A 122 3.87 21.76 -10.39
N ASN A 123 2.77 22.30 -10.91
CA ASN A 123 1.42 22.23 -10.32
C ASN A 123 0.86 20.79 -10.31
N ILE A 124 1.64 19.83 -9.84
CA ILE A 124 1.31 18.41 -9.77
C ILE A 124 1.25 18.04 -8.30
N ILE A 125 0.16 17.41 -7.88
CA ILE A 125 -0.01 16.91 -6.52
C ILE A 125 1.09 15.87 -6.25
N SER A 126 2.00 16.19 -5.33
CA SER A 126 3.03 15.28 -4.86
C SER A 126 2.47 14.34 -3.79
N PHE A 127 2.70 13.04 -3.96
CA PHE A 127 2.34 12.03 -2.95
C PHE A 127 3.51 11.67 -2.03
N GLU A 128 4.63 12.40 -2.11
CA GLU A 128 5.85 12.12 -1.32
C GLU A 128 5.52 11.97 0.17
N LYS A 129 4.96 13.01 0.77
CA LYS A 129 4.66 13.07 2.20
C LYS A 129 3.57 12.09 2.59
N SER A 130 2.53 11.94 1.75
CA SER A 130 1.43 11.01 2.00
C SER A 130 1.91 9.56 2.04
N PHE A 131 2.75 9.14 1.09
CA PHE A 131 3.32 7.79 1.07
C PHE A 131 4.32 7.57 2.20
N LYS A 132 5.16 8.56 2.53
CA LYS A 132 6.05 8.47 3.70
C LYS A 132 5.27 8.35 5.01
N TYR A 133 4.15 9.05 5.14
CA TYR A 133 3.24 8.92 6.28
C TYR A 133 2.62 7.52 6.34
N ILE A 134 2.08 7.01 5.24
CA ILE A 134 1.50 5.66 5.18
C ILE A 134 2.55 4.62 5.57
N ALA A 135 3.75 4.67 4.98
CA ALA A 135 4.86 3.76 5.31
C ALA A 135 5.19 3.77 6.81
N LYS A 136 5.22 4.96 7.45
CA LYS A 136 5.40 5.07 8.90
C LYS A 136 4.33 4.32 9.69
N GLN A 137 3.07 4.45 9.30
CA GLN A 137 1.96 3.80 9.98
C GLN A 137 1.97 2.28 9.77
N GLN A 138 2.33 1.83 8.57
CA GLN A 138 2.53 0.43 8.24
C GLN A 138 3.61 -0.21 9.13
N LEU A 139 4.80 0.40 9.19
CA LEU A 139 5.91 -0.09 10.02
C LEU A 139 5.57 -0.09 11.52
N LYS A 140 4.88 0.94 12.03
CA LYS A 140 4.40 0.94 13.42
C LYS A 140 3.43 -0.20 13.70
N PHE A 141 2.51 -0.45 12.77
CA PHE A 141 1.56 -1.54 12.88
C PHE A 141 2.25 -2.90 12.84
N TYR A 142 3.22 -3.11 11.95
CA TYR A 142 3.94 -4.39 11.84
C TYR A 142 4.68 -4.73 13.12
N SER A 143 5.44 -3.78 13.67
CA SER A 143 6.19 -3.98 14.91
C SER A 143 5.29 -4.37 16.09
N LYS A 144 4.06 -3.83 16.13
CA LYS A 144 3.13 -4.05 17.23
C LYS A 144 2.33 -5.35 17.08
N ASN A 145 1.96 -5.73 15.86
CA ASN A 145 0.92 -6.75 15.65
C ASN A 145 1.36 -7.97 14.83
N LEU A 146 2.51 -7.91 14.13
CA LEU A 146 2.96 -9.02 13.28
C LEU A 146 4.08 -9.86 13.90
N ARG A 147 4.56 -9.51 15.09
CA ARG A 147 5.54 -10.31 15.83
C ARG A 147 4.85 -11.37 16.69
N ASN A 148 5.49 -12.53 16.88
CA ASN A 148 5.10 -13.51 17.89
C ASN A 148 5.69 -13.11 19.27
N ASN A 149 5.49 -13.98 20.27
CA ASN A 149 6.00 -13.75 21.63
C ASN A 149 7.55 -13.73 21.72
N GLU A 150 8.23 -14.31 20.73
CA GLU A 150 9.71 -14.30 20.63
C GLU A 150 10.23 -13.03 19.93
N GLY A 151 9.33 -12.17 19.44
CA GLY A 151 9.70 -10.94 18.73
C GLY A 151 9.98 -11.12 17.24
N VAL A 152 9.72 -12.30 16.68
CA VAL A 152 9.93 -12.64 15.26
C VAL A 152 8.67 -12.35 14.44
N PHE A 153 8.81 -11.81 13.23
CA PHE A 153 7.68 -11.64 12.33
C PHE A 153 7.15 -12.98 11.79
N VAL A 154 5.86 -13.23 11.96
CA VAL A 154 5.21 -14.49 11.57
C VAL A 154 3.91 -14.23 10.79
N ASP A 155 3.44 -15.24 10.07
CA ASP A 155 2.17 -15.14 9.33
C ASP A 155 1.01 -14.99 10.32
N LYS A 156 0.15 -13.98 10.12
CA LYS A 156 -1.04 -13.75 10.95
C LYS A 156 -2.33 -14.04 10.17
N LYS A 157 -3.43 -14.22 10.88
CA LYS A 157 -4.78 -14.30 10.33
C LYS A 157 -5.70 -13.33 11.06
N ASN A 158 -6.46 -12.53 10.32
CA ASN A 158 -7.52 -11.72 10.90
C ASN A 158 -8.81 -12.53 11.04
N THR A 159 -9.31 -12.65 12.27
CA THR A 159 -10.54 -13.37 12.61
C THR A 159 -11.75 -12.45 12.79
N SER A 160 -11.60 -11.13 12.66
CA SER A 160 -12.73 -10.21 12.78
C SER A 160 -13.72 -10.28 11.60
N ASP A 161 -15.00 -10.14 11.92
CA ASP A 161 -16.09 -10.02 10.95
C ASP A 161 -16.15 -8.58 10.41
N GLY A 162 -15.65 -8.41 9.18
CA GLY A 162 -15.58 -7.13 8.48
C GLY A 162 -14.52 -6.16 9.03
N ASN A 163 -14.30 -5.07 8.29
CA ASN A 163 -13.34 -4.02 8.64
C ASN A 163 -13.88 -2.98 9.66
N SER A 164 -15.17 -3.03 10.01
CA SER A 164 -15.85 -1.97 10.80
C SER A 164 -15.70 -2.07 12.32
N LYS A 165 -15.40 -3.27 12.86
CA LYS A 165 -15.28 -3.51 14.32
C LYS A 165 -13.83 -3.62 14.81
N GLY A 166 -12.86 -3.23 13.98
CA GLY A 166 -11.44 -3.42 14.24
C GLY A 166 -10.92 -4.77 13.71
N PHE A 167 -9.72 -5.15 14.17
CA PHE A 167 -9.05 -6.38 13.76
C PHE A 167 -8.74 -7.25 14.98
N ASN A 168 -8.74 -8.57 14.77
CA ASN A 168 -8.24 -9.53 15.74
C ASN A 168 -7.24 -10.45 15.05
N LEU A 169 -5.95 -10.28 15.37
CA LEU A 169 -4.87 -11.02 14.72
C LEU A 169 -4.43 -12.18 15.59
N ILE A 170 -4.46 -13.37 15.00
CA ILE A 170 -3.91 -14.59 15.59
C ILE A 170 -2.76 -15.11 14.75
N ASP A 171 -1.85 -15.82 15.40
CA ASP A 171 -0.71 -16.46 14.77
C ASP A 171 -1.23 -17.63 13.93
N LYS A 172 -0.90 -17.61 12.64
CA LYS A 172 -1.34 -18.66 11.70
C LYS A 172 -0.27 -19.74 11.56
N ASN A 173 0.98 -19.31 11.49
CA ASN A 173 2.13 -20.18 11.35
C ASN A 173 3.33 -19.54 12.03
N ASP A 174 3.75 -20.12 13.15
CA ASP A 174 4.89 -19.67 13.94
C ASP A 174 6.24 -20.13 13.39
N LYS A 175 6.25 -20.81 12.23
CA LYS A 175 7.49 -21.20 11.58
C LYS A 175 8.29 -19.97 11.19
N PHE A 176 9.45 -19.83 11.82
CA PHE A 176 10.45 -18.84 11.49
C PHE A 176 10.81 -18.91 9.99
N LYS A 177 10.80 -17.75 9.32
CA LYS A 177 11.28 -17.60 7.94
C LYS A 177 12.27 -16.45 7.86
N PHE A 178 13.50 -16.76 7.45
CA PHE A 178 14.56 -15.76 7.22
C PHE A 178 14.13 -14.67 6.24
N CYS A 179 13.44 -15.08 5.16
CA CYS A 179 12.94 -14.17 4.14
C CYS A 179 11.99 -13.10 4.72
N ASP A 180 11.05 -13.51 5.58
CA ASP A 180 10.11 -12.59 6.23
C ASP A 180 10.84 -11.58 7.13
N GLN A 181 11.88 -12.02 7.85
CA GLN A 181 12.69 -11.12 8.68
C GLN A 181 13.52 -10.15 7.83
N ALA A 182 14.18 -10.66 6.78
CA ALA A 182 15.04 -9.87 5.91
C ALA A 182 14.26 -8.75 5.20
N PHE A 183 13.08 -9.07 4.65
CA PHE A 183 12.24 -8.06 4.01
C PHE A 183 11.74 -7.01 4.99
N MET A 184 11.35 -7.41 6.20
CA MET A 184 10.97 -6.46 7.25
C MET A 184 12.16 -5.57 7.65
N MET A 185 13.33 -6.15 7.90
CA MET A 185 14.54 -5.38 8.24
C MET A 185 14.90 -4.38 7.12
N ALA A 186 14.81 -4.78 5.85
CA ALA A 186 15.03 -3.90 4.72
C ALA A 186 14.05 -2.72 4.70
N SER A 187 12.77 -2.94 4.98
CA SER A 187 11.77 -1.87 4.99
C SER A 187 11.96 -0.90 6.17
N TYR A 188 12.37 -1.39 7.35
CA TYR A 188 12.74 -0.52 8.47
C TYR A 188 14.03 0.26 8.19
N TYR A 189 15.04 -0.38 7.61
CA TYR A 189 16.31 0.26 7.28
C TYR A 189 16.13 1.36 6.24
N LEU A 190 15.39 1.10 5.15
CA LEU A 190 15.15 2.09 4.10
C LEU A 190 14.27 3.27 4.56
N TYR A 191 13.41 3.06 5.56
CA TYR A 191 12.61 4.13 6.15
C TYR A 191 13.41 5.05 7.09
N SER A 192 14.42 4.50 7.77
CA SER A 192 15.20 5.17 8.83
C SER A 192 16.08 6.28 8.26
#